data_AF-A0A6P1TQX3-F1
#
_entry.id   AF-A0A6P1TQX3-F1
#
_cell.length_a   1.000
_cell.length_b   1.000
_cell.length_c   1.000
_cell.angle_alpha   90.00
_cell.angle_beta   90.00
_cell.angle_gamma   90.00
#
_symmetry.space_group_name_H-M   'P 1'
#
loop_
_entity.id
_entity.type
_entity.pdbx_description
1 polymer ?
#
loop_
_entity_poly.entity_id
_entity_poly.type
_entity_poly.pdbx_seq_one_letter_code
_entity_poly.pdbx_strand_id
1 'polypeptide(L)' 'MKMLSKNDFELIRSWVYRIARPLEMALWNYHFENGGKDAVLRALAAYQNTDGGLATHWRLIIGTRIHHRLLPVLE' A
#
# COMPACT_ATOMS: atom_id res chain seq x y z
N MET A 1 -22.47 2.91 13.86
CA MET A 1 -21.25 2.24 13.36
C MET A 1 -21.66 0.89 12.78
N LYS A 2 -21.41 0.64 11.50
CA LYS A 2 -21.79 -0.64 10.85
C LYS A 2 -20.70 -1.67 11.12
N MET A 3 -21.06 -2.80 11.71
CA MET A 3 -20.12 -3.93 11.87
C MET A 3 -19.93 -4.66 10.55
N LEU A 4 -18.70 -5.06 10.28
CA LEU A 4 -18.36 -5.86 9.11
C LEU A 4 -18.84 -7.31 9.33
N SER A 5 -19.50 -7.90 8.33
CA SER A 5 -19.83 -9.33 8.42
C SER A 5 -18.57 -10.18 8.26
N LYS A 6 -18.59 -11.42 8.75
CA LYS A 6 -17.47 -12.36 8.55
C LYS A 6 -17.17 -12.57 7.05
N ASN A 7 -18.21 -12.65 6.22
CA ASN A 7 -18.03 -12.83 4.78
C ASN A 7 -17.38 -11.61 4.12
N ASP A 8 -17.77 -10.40 4.52
CA ASP A 8 -17.15 -9.18 4.02
C ASP A 8 -15.68 -9.08 4.45
N PHE A 9 -15.37 -9.49 5.68
CA PHE A 9 -14.00 -9.55 6.18
C PHE A 9 -13.13 -10.51 5.35
N GLU A 10 -13.58 -11.74 5.12
CA GLU A 10 -12.83 -12.71 4.31
C GLU A 10 -12.70 -12.25 2.85
N LEU A 11 -13.72 -11.60 2.30
CA LEU A 11 -13.63 -11.01 0.97
C LEU A 11 -12.53 -9.95 0.93
N ILE A 12 -12.54 -8.97 1.84
CA ILE A 12 -11.52 -7.92 1.91
C ILE A 12 -10.13 -8.52 2.13
N ARG A 13 -10.01 -9.49 3.03
CA ARG A 13 -8.77 -10.23 3.28
C ARG A 13 -8.22 -10.83 1.98
N SER A 14 -9.05 -11.53 1.21
CA SER A 14 -8.65 -12.13 -0.06
C SER A 14 -8.16 -11.09 -1.08
N TRP A 15 -8.75 -9.89 -1.10
CA TRP A 15 -8.32 -8.80 -1.96
C TRP A 15 -6.96 -8.27 -1.53
N VAL A 16 -6.78 -7.96 -0.25
CA VAL A 16 -5.50 -7.49 0.30
C VAL A 16 -4.39 -8.48 -0.04
N TYR A 17 -4.60 -9.77 0.17
CA TYR A 17 -3.62 -10.81 -0.15
C TYR A 17 -3.25 -10.91 -1.63
N ARG A 18 -4.09 -10.41 -2.54
CA ARG A 18 -3.86 -10.44 -3.99
C ARG A 18 -3.20 -9.18 -4.53
N ILE A 19 -3.48 -8.01 -3.95
CA ILE A 19 -3.12 -6.72 -4.56
C ILE A 19 -2.26 -5.81 -3.69
N ALA A 20 -2.18 -6.05 -2.38
CA ALA A 20 -1.49 -5.15 -1.47
C ALA A 20 0.02 -5.14 -1.75
N ARG A 21 0.62 -3.95 -1.74
CA ARG A 21 2.07 -3.81 -1.73
C ARG A 21 2.60 -4.31 -0.38
N PRO A 22 3.90 -4.62 -0.27
CA PRO A 22 4.49 -5.07 0.99
C PRO A 22 4.15 -4.21 2.22
N LEU A 23 4.10 -2.88 2.07
CA LEU A 23 3.72 -1.98 3.16
C LEU A 23 2.25 -2.13 3.57
N GLU A 24 1.33 -2.20 2.61
CA GLU A 24 -0.10 -2.36 2.88
C GLU A 24 -0.40 -3.75 3.49
N MET A 25 0.28 -4.79 3.02
CA MET A 25 0.20 -6.13 3.62
C MET A 25 0.69 -6.13 5.08
N ALA A 26 1.81 -5.47 5.36
CA ALA A 26 2.34 -5.38 6.72
C ALA A 26 1.36 -4.63 7.66
N LEU A 27 0.74 -3.54 7.17
CA LEU A 27 -0.29 -2.81 7.89
C LEU A 27 -1.54 -3.66 8.12
N TRP A 28 -2.00 -4.41 7.13
CA TRP A 28 -3.11 -5.35 7.28
C TRP A 28 -2.82 -6.37 8.38
N ASN A 29 -1.65 -7.00 8.33
CA ASN A 29 -1.27 -7.99 9.33
C ASN A 29 -1.21 -7.38 10.73
N TYR A 30 -0.66 -6.18 10.89
CA TYR A 30 -0.59 -5.49 12.17
C TYR A 30 -1.98 -5.18 12.75
N HIS A 31 -2.90 -4.67 11.93
CA HIS A 31 -4.22 -4.25 12.41
C HIS A 31 -5.24 -5.38 12.55
N PHE A 32 -5.16 -6.41 11.70
CA PHE A 32 -6.24 -7.40 11.55
C PHE A 32 -5.79 -8.84 11.78
N GLU A 33 -4.48 -9.14 11.75
CA GLU A 33 -3.96 -10.51 11.88
C GLU A 33 -2.91 -10.66 12.99
N ASN A 34 -2.93 -9.75 13.97
CA ASN A 34 -2.06 -9.78 15.14
C ASN A 34 -0.55 -9.81 14.81
N GLY A 35 -0.18 -9.20 13.67
CA GLY A 35 1.19 -9.02 13.23
C GLY A 35 1.95 -7.99 14.08
N GLY A 36 3.27 -8.10 14.12
CA GLY A 36 4.12 -7.17 14.86
C GLY A 36 4.40 -5.86 14.13
N LYS A 37 4.49 -4.75 14.87
CA LYS A 37 4.89 -3.43 14.35
C LYS A 37 6.25 -3.45 13.62
N ASP A 38 7.16 -4.35 14.00
CA ASP A 38 8.47 -4.48 13.38
C ASP A 38 8.39 -4.89 11.90
N ALA A 39 7.36 -5.65 11.51
CA ALA A 39 7.12 -5.99 10.12
C ALA A 39 6.73 -4.75 9.30
N VAL A 40 5.94 -3.86 9.88
CA VAL A 40 5.57 -2.57 9.26
C VAL A 40 6.81 -1.69 9.09
N LEU A 41 7.64 -1.58 10.13
CA LEU A 41 8.87 -0.77 10.08
C LEU A 41 9.84 -1.28 9.02
N ARG A 42 10.05 -2.60 8.93
CA ARG A 42 10.89 -3.20 7.88
C ARG A 42 10.32 -2.96 6.49
N ALA A 43 9.02 -3.12 6.30
CA ALA A 43 8.39 -2.86 5.02
C ALA A 43 8.50 -1.38 4.64
N LEU A 44 8.32 -0.46 5.60
CA LEU A 44 8.41 0.98 5.40
C LEU A 44 9.83 1.43 5.03
N ALA A 45 10.86 0.85 5.66
CA ALA A 45 12.26 1.14 5.36
C ALA A 45 12.62 0.88 3.88
N ALA A 46 11.97 -0.09 3.24
CA ALA A 46 12.17 -0.36 1.81
C ALA A 46 11.64 0.76 0.89
N TYR A 47 10.76 1.64 1.39
CA TYR A 47 10.23 2.80 0.66
C TYR A 47 10.94 4.12 1.04
N GLN A 48 11.93 4.05 1.94
CA GLN A 48 12.69 5.21 2.37
C GLN A 48 13.80 5.52 1.35
N ASN A 49 13.82 6.76 0.88
CA ASN A 49 14.88 7.31 0.05
C ASN A 49 16.16 7.50 0.88
N THR A 50 17.29 7.72 0.20
CA THR A 50 18.60 7.93 0.84
C THR A 50 18.68 9.20 1.69
N ASP A 51 17.81 10.18 1.45
CA ASP A 51 17.67 11.40 2.26
C ASP A 51 16.78 11.20 3.51
N GLY A 52 16.29 9.97 3.72
CA GLY A 52 15.38 9.63 4.80
C GLY A 52 13.91 9.99 4.52
N GLY A 53 13.60 10.61 3.38
CA GLY A 53 12.25 10.89 2.93
C GLY A 53 11.53 9.62 2.45
N LEU A 54 10.20 9.64 2.48
CA LEU A 54 9.36 8.62 1.85
C LEU A 54 8.82 9.23 0.56
N ALA A 55 8.92 8.53 -0.57
CA ALA A 55 8.61 9.12 -1.87
C ALA A 55 7.16 9.67 -1.96
N THR A 56 7.03 10.99 -2.08
CA THR A 56 5.79 11.70 -2.48
C THR A 56 5.85 12.15 -3.94
N HIS A 57 6.68 11.50 -4.76
CA HIS A 57 6.75 11.81 -6.18
C HIS A 57 5.94 10.78 -6.96
N TRP A 58 4.72 11.17 -7.35
CA TRP A 58 3.78 10.38 -8.14
C TRP A 58 4.43 9.70 -9.34
N ARG A 59 5.45 10.31 -9.94
CA ARG A 59 6.22 9.80 -11.08
C ARG A 59 6.89 8.44 -10.88
N LEU A 60 7.14 8.01 -9.64
CA LEU A 60 7.77 6.72 -9.34
C LEU A 60 6.78 5.65 -8.82
N ILE A 61 5.58 6.07 -8.41
CA ILE A 61 4.59 5.16 -7.80
C ILE A 61 3.59 4.63 -8.82
N ILE A 62 3.24 5.44 -9.83
CA ILE A 62 2.48 4.98 -10.99
C ILE A 62 3.49 4.58 -12.06
N GLY A 63 3.53 3.28 -12.37
CA GLY A 63 4.38 2.74 -13.43
C GLY A 63 4.32 3.62 -14.68
N THR A 64 5.49 3.84 -15.26
CA THR A 64 5.78 4.68 -16.45
C THR A 64 4.87 4.44 -17.67
N ARG A 65 3.98 3.45 -17.62
CA ARG A 65 3.04 3.07 -18.67
C ARG A 65 1.79 3.97 -18.78
N ILE A 66 1.42 4.74 -17.74
CA ILE A 66 0.30 5.71 -17.82
C ILE A 66 0.78 7.13 -18.12
N HIS A 67 2.05 7.43 -17.80
CA HIS A 67 2.59 8.79 -17.85
C HIS A 67 2.64 9.40 -19.26
N HIS A 68 2.76 8.57 -20.30
CA HIS A 68 2.83 9.05 -21.68
C HIS A 68 1.48 9.47 -22.28
N ARG A 69 0.35 9.21 -21.59
CA ARG A 69 -1.00 9.43 -22.13
C ARG A 69 -1.73 10.64 -21.54
N LEU A 70 -1.24 11.21 -20.43
CA LEU A 70 -1.96 12.25 -19.67
C LEU A 70 -1.19 13.58 -19.49
N LEU A 71 0.05 13.68 -19.97
CA LEU A 71 0.81 14.94 -20.00
C LEU A 71 0.14 16.08 -20.78
N PRO A 72 -0.59 15.87 -21.90
CA PRO A 72 -1.18 16.97 -22.67
C PRO A 72 -2.39 17.67 -22.04
N VAL A 73 -2.84 17.27 -20.83
CA VAL A 73 -4.09 17.75 -20.23
C VAL A 73 -3.84 18.68 -19.03
N LEU A 74 -2.58 18.85 -18.63
CA LEU A 74 -2.19 19.67 -17.46
C LEU A 74 -1.18 20.79 -17.79
N GLU A 75 -0.98 21.09 -19.06
CA GLU A 75 -0.38 22.34 -19.57
C GLU A 75 -1.45 23.14 -20.32
#